data_AF-A0A0R1VBK0-F1
#
_entry.id   AF-A0A0R1VBK0-F1
#
_cell.length_a   1.000
_cell.length_b   1.000
_cell.length_c   1.000
_cell.angle_alpha   90.00
_cell.angle_beta   90.00
_cell.angle_gamma   90.00
#
_symmetry.space_group_name_H-M   'P 1'
#
loop_
_entity.id
_entity.type
_entity.pdbx_description
1 polymer ?
#
loop_
_entity_poly.entity_id
_entity_poly.type
_entity_poly.pdbx_seq_one_letter_code
_entity_poly.pdbx_strand_id
1 'polypeptide(L)'
;MDSIPEEVLLDNTAQTGRPAYHPAMMLKILLFAYSRKVFSGRKIELMLEENLPMMVLAEYQKISYHTINNFRSSDHANQLIKKSSFTSLTY
;
A
#
# COMPACT_ATOMS: atom_id res chain seq x y z
N MET A 1 -10.85 -15.33 -3.56
CA MET A 1 -10.47 -14.31 -2.56
C MET A 1 -8.97 -14.50 -2.37
N ASP A 2 -8.20 -14.11 -3.38
CA ASP A 2 -6.76 -14.38 -3.38
C ASP A 2 -6.10 -13.29 -2.56
N SER A 3 -5.90 -13.59 -1.29
CA SER A 3 -5.03 -12.81 -0.42
C SER A 3 -3.67 -12.70 -1.08
N ILE A 4 -3.16 -11.47 -1.20
CA ILE A 4 -1.79 -11.22 -1.67
C ILE A 4 -0.85 -12.07 -0.81
N PRO A 5 0.01 -12.92 -1.41
CA PRO A 5 0.82 -13.85 -0.63
C PRO A 5 1.72 -13.08 0.34
N GLU A 6 1.66 -13.44 1.63
CA GLU A 6 2.42 -12.82 2.73
C GLU A 6 3.93 -12.84 2.46
N GLU A 7 4.41 -13.86 1.75
CA GLU A 7 5.80 -14.04 1.35
C GLU A 7 6.35 -12.88 0.52
N VAL A 8 5.52 -12.27 -0.35
CA VAL A 8 5.97 -11.12 -1.17
C VAL A 8 6.07 -9.84 -0.34
N LEU A 9 5.45 -9.80 0.84
CA LEU A 9 5.40 -8.63 1.72
C LEU A 9 6.52 -8.64 2.77
N LEU A 10 7.04 -9.82 3.11
CA LEU A 10 8.06 -10.03 4.15
C LEU A 10 9.49 -9.95 3.62
N ASP A 11 9.69 -10.12 2.31
CA ASP A 11 11.02 -10.33 1.71
C ASP A 11 11.98 -9.13 1.89
N ASN A 12 11.49 -7.92 2.17
CA ASN A 12 12.35 -6.75 2.38
C ASN A 12 11.79 -5.74 3.39
N THR A 13 11.45 -6.19 4.60
CA THR A 13 11.45 -5.27 5.76
C THR A 13 12.87 -4.70 5.89
N ALA A 14 13.01 -3.38 5.88
CA ALA A 14 14.28 -2.66 5.78
C ALA A 14 15.44 -3.32 6.55
N GLN A 15 16.61 -3.45 5.89
CA GLN A 15 17.86 -3.93 6.48
C GLN A 15 18.35 -3.09 7.68
N THR A 16 17.76 -1.92 7.92
CA THR A 16 18.08 -1.04 9.05
C THR A 16 16.78 -0.57 9.73
N GLY A 17 16.40 -1.26 10.81
CA GLY A 17 15.32 -0.85 11.72
C GLY A 17 13.92 -1.38 11.39
N ARG A 18 13.04 -1.41 12.40
CA ARG A 18 11.63 -1.82 12.26
C ARG A 18 10.92 -0.86 11.29
N PRO A 19 10.27 -1.34 10.21
CA PRO A 19 9.47 -0.47 9.36
C PRO A 19 8.35 0.16 10.20
N ALA A 20 8.18 1.48 10.11
CA ALA A 20 7.18 2.21 10.90
C ALA A 20 5.74 1.76 10.60
N TYR A 21 5.50 1.15 9.45
CA TYR A 21 4.19 0.68 8.98
C TYR A 21 4.33 -0.66 8.25
N HIS A 22 3.31 -1.53 8.36
CA HIS A 22 3.32 -2.83 7.68
C HIS A 22 3.17 -2.66 6.15
N PRO A 23 4.07 -3.23 5.32
CA PRO A 23 3.99 -3.09 3.85
C PRO A 23 2.65 -3.54 3.26
N ALA A 24 2.05 -4.60 3.81
CA ALA A 24 0.74 -5.09 3.36
C ALA A 24 -0.38 -4.06 3.60
N MET A 25 -0.32 -3.33 4.71
CA MET A 25 -1.29 -2.29 5.04
C MET A 25 -1.15 -1.12 4.07
N MET A 26 0.08 -0.65 3.83
CA MET A 26 0.35 0.41 2.85
C MET A 26 -0.11 0.03 1.45
N LEU A 27 0.06 -1.23 1.05
CA LEU A 27 -0.40 -1.74 -0.23
C LEU A 27 -1.93 -1.76 -0.33
N LYS A 28 -2.63 -2.23 0.71
CA LYS A 28 -4.11 -2.20 0.78
C LYS A 28 -4.65 -0.77 0.63
N ILE A 29 -4.03 0.19 1.31
CA ILE A 29 -4.38 1.62 1.22
C ILE A 29 -4.23 2.12 -0.21
N LEU A 30 -3.08 1.87 -0.86
CA LEU A 30 -2.84 2.30 -2.24
C LEU A 30 -3.81 1.65 -3.23
N LEU A 31 -4.01 0.33 -3.13
CA LEU A 31 -4.90 -0.39 -4.03
C LEU A 31 -6.33 0.13 -3.92
N PHE A 32 -6.80 0.35 -2.70
CA PHE A 32 -8.12 0.91 -2.44
C PHE A 32 -8.26 2.33 -2.98
N ALA A 33 -7.28 3.20 -2.76
CA ALA A 33 -7.27 4.55 -3.31
C ALA A 33 -7.29 4.58 -4.84
N TYR A 34 -6.49 3.73 -5.48
CA TYR A 34 -6.43 3.66 -6.95
C TYR A 34 -7.70 3.08 -7.55
N SER A 35 -8.34 2.12 -6.88
CA SER A 35 -9.66 1.61 -7.30
C SER A 35 -10.73 2.71 -7.35
N ARG A 36 -10.56 3.75 -6.51
CA ARG A 36 -11.42 4.95 -6.46
C ARG A 36 -10.88 6.14 -7.26
N LYS A 37 -9.87 5.91 -8.11
CA LYS A 37 -9.21 6.95 -8.94
C LYS A 37 -8.58 8.09 -8.11
N VAL A 38 -8.20 7.82 -6.87
CA VAL A 38 -7.51 8.78 -5.99
C VAL A 38 -6.01 8.48 -6.02
N PHE A 39 -5.25 9.30 -6.76
CA PHE A 39 -3.82 9.08 -6.97
C PHE A 39 -2.90 10.05 -6.23
N SER A 40 -3.41 11.18 -5.74
CA SER A 40 -2.59 12.17 -5.03
C SER A 40 -2.36 11.74 -3.59
N GLY A 41 -1.11 11.70 -3.12
CA GLY A 41 -0.79 11.31 -1.74
C GLY A 41 -1.57 12.11 -0.69
N ARG A 42 -1.74 13.43 -0.89
CA ARG A 42 -2.54 14.29 0.01
C ARG A 42 -4.03 13.95 -0.01
N LYS A 43 -4.57 13.56 -1.18
CA LYS A 43 -5.97 13.10 -1.27
C LYS A 43 -6.15 11.73 -0.61
N ILE A 44 -5.13 10.88 -0.65
CA ILE A 44 -5.15 9.58 0.04
C ILE A 44 -5.10 9.77 1.55
N GLU A 45 -4.24 10.68 2.03
CA GLU A 45 -4.18 11.09 3.44
C GLU A 45 -5.53 11.66 3.92
N LEU A 46 -6.16 12.56 3.17
CA LEU A 46 -7.51 13.04 3.48
C LEU A 46 -8.54 11.90 3.50
N MET A 47 -8.45 10.96 2.55
CA MET A 47 -9.34 9.80 2.52
C MET A 47 -9.15 8.87 3.73
N LEU A 48 -7.95 8.80 4.31
CA LEU A 48 -7.68 8.09 5.57
C LEU A 48 -8.34 8.74 6.78
N GLU A 49 -8.69 10.02 6.72
CA GLU A 49 -9.38 10.73 7.80
C GLU A 49 -10.91 10.73 7.62
N GLU A 50 -11.39 10.74 6.37
CA GLU A 50 -12.81 10.91 6.08
C GLU A 50 -13.54 9.60 5.72
N ASN A 51 -12.82 8.58 5.25
CA ASN A 51 -13.44 7.37 4.71
C ASN A 51 -13.34 6.18 5.67
N LEU A 52 -14.46 5.82 6.30
CA LEU A 52 -14.52 4.72 7.28
C LEU A 52 -13.93 3.38 6.77
N PRO A 53 -14.24 2.89 5.55
CA PRO A 53 -13.57 1.69 5.03
C PRO A 53 -12.05 1.82 4.93
N MET A 54 -11.54 3.00 4.54
CA MET A 54 -10.09 3.22 4.49
C MET A 54 -9.46 3.28 5.89
N MET A 55 -10.15 3.88 6.87
CA MET A 55 -9.72 3.88 8.26
C MET A 55 -9.59 2.45 8.81
N VAL A 56 -10.58 1.58 8.55
CA VAL A 56 -10.54 0.18 8.98
C VAL A 56 -9.39 -0.57 8.31
N LEU A 57 -9.17 -0.35 7.00
CA LEU A 57 -8.04 -0.95 6.27
C LEU A 57 -6.68 -0.52 6.81
N ALA A 58 -6.58 0.70 7.34
CA ALA A 58 -5.38 1.25 7.94
C ALA A 58 -5.28 1.01 9.45
N GLU A 59 -6.15 0.17 10.02
CA GLU A 59 -6.21 -0.10 11.47
C GLU A 59 -6.29 1.19 12.30
N TYR A 60 -7.00 2.20 11.77
CA TYR A 60 -7.15 3.54 12.33
C TYR A 60 -5.82 4.30 12.54
N GLN A 61 -4.74 3.88 11.89
CA GLN A 61 -3.47 4.57 11.92
C GLN A 61 -3.51 5.83 11.06
N LYS A 62 -2.96 6.93 11.58
CA LYS A 62 -2.75 8.17 10.82
C LYS A 62 -1.46 8.07 10.03
N ILE A 63 -1.58 8.03 8.71
CA ILE A 63 -0.45 7.89 7.80
C ILE A 63 -0.32 9.16 6.97
N SER A 64 0.84 9.80 7.07
CA SER A 64 1.08 11.05 6.35
C SER A 64 1.26 10.85 4.85
N TYR A 65 0.97 11.88 4.05
CA TYR A 65 1.23 11.83 2.60
C TYR A 65 2.71 11.61 2.26
N HIS A 66 3.64 12.04 3.12
CA HIS A 66 5.07 11.78 2.93
C HIS A 66 5.37 10.29 3.06
N THR A 67 4.79 9.61 4.05
CA THR A 67 4.92 8.16 4.24
C THR A 67 4.35 7.40 3.05
N ILE A 68 3.17 7.81 2.57
CA ILE A 68 2.52 7.23 1.37
C ILE A 68 3.43 7.39 0.15
N ASN A 69 3.98 8.58 -0.07
CA ASN A 69 4.86 8.85 -1.20
C ASN A 69 6.19 8.10 -1.10
N ASN A 70 6.79 8.03 0.09
CA ASN A 70 8.02 7.26 0.32
C ASN A 70 7.80 5.77 0.03
N PHE A 71 6.66 5.21 0.45
CA PHE A 71 6.32 3.83 0.14
C PHE A 71 6.12 3.61 -1.37
N ARG A 72 5.46 4.54 -2.08
CA ARG A 72 5.29 4.47 -3.54
C ARG A 72 6.59 4.56 -4.32
N SER A 73 7.50 5.42 -3.88
CA SER A 73 8.81 5.60 -4.50
C SER A 73 9.77 4.48 -4.15
N SER A 74 9.43 3.61 -3.20
CA SER A 74 10.23 2.42 -2.91
C SER A 74 10.21 1.45 -4.11
N ASP A 75 11.39 0.91 -4.45
CA ASP A 75 11.53 -0.08 -5.52
C ASP A 75 10.63 -1.31 -5.31
N HIS A 76 10.33 -1.63 -4.05
CA HIS A 76 9.49 -2.76 -3.67
C HIS A 76 8.02 -2.58 -4.07
N ALA A 77 7.41 -1.43 -3.78
CA ALA A 77 6.02 -1.17 -4.17
C ALA A 77 5.86 -1.19 -5.71
N ASN A 78 6.86 -0.67 -6.44
CA ASN A 78 6.88 -0.71 -7.90
C ASN A 78 7.01 -2.13 -8.45
N GLN A 79 7.80 -3.00 -7.80
CA GLN A 79 7.91 -4.41 -8.16
C GLN A 79 6.62 -5.18 -7.89
N LEU A 80 5.95 -4.94 -6.76
CA LEU A 80 4.66 -5.55 -6.42
C LEU A 80 3.56 -5.19 -7.43
N ILE A 81 3.45 -3.91 -7.79
CA ILE A 81 2.48 -3.43 -8.79
C ILE A 81 2.77 -4.03 -10.17
N LYS A 82 4.05 -4.16 -10.55
CA LYS A 82 4.43 -4.84 -11.80
C LYS A 82 4.08 -6.33 -11.78
N LYS A 83 4.35 -7.03 -10.67
CA LYS A 83 4.10 -8.47 -10.52
C LYS A 83 2.60 -8.79 -10.52
N SER A 84 1.77 -7.97 -9.87
CA SER A 84 0.31 -8.14 -9.90
C SER A 84 -0.30 -7.89 -11.28
N SER A 85 0.30 -7.01 -12.09
CA SER A 85 -0.15 -6.72 -13.46
C SER A 85 0.25 -7.79 -14.49
N PHE A 86 1.33 -8.53 -14.23
CA PHE A 86 1.82 -9.60 -15.13
C PHE A 86 1.11 -10.94 -14.93
N THR A 87 0.65 -11.22 -13.70
CA THR A 87 0.08 -12.54 -13.36
C THR A 87 -1.27 -12.78 -14.05
N SER A 88 -1.99 -11.72 -14.44
CA SER A 88 -3.26 -11.78 -15.18
C SER A 88 -3.12 -11.98 -16.69
N LEU A 89 -1.91 -12.00 -17.25
CA LEU A 89 -1.64 -12.19 -18.69
C LEU A 89 -1.11 -13.59 -19.04
N THR A 90 -0.91 -14.45 -18.04
CA THR A 90 -0.35 -15.81 -18.22
C THR A 90 -1.33 -16.94 -17.87
N TYR A 91 -2.61 -16.63 -17.68
CA TYR A 91 -3.71 -17.59 -17.55
C TYR A 91 -4.78 -17.33 -18.61
#